data_AF-A0A2S6ND43-F1
#
_entry.id   AF-A0A2S6ND43-F1
#
_cell.length_a   1.000
_cell.length_b   1.000
_cell.length_c   1.000
_cell.angle_alpha   90.00
_cell.angle_beta   90.00
_cell.angle_gamma   90.00
#
_symmetry.space_group_name_H-M   'P 1'
#
loop_
_entity.id
_entity.type
_entity.pdbx_description
1 polymer ?
#
loop_
_entity_poly.entity_id
_entity_poly.type
_entity_poly.pdbx_seq_one_letter_code
_entity_poly.pdbx_strand_id
1 'polypeptide(L)'
;MAFKTKALRYLGGLSGRGDIVQNGKKLAPTTFDLDGYYRAAAGVSGCGEIRLASEMLRSLFGRSDLQLLTEQGQVFDIKFSDHTLPASSCVAHIDLSGNMDPADWRRGDAADNS
;
A
#
# COMPACT_ATOMS: atom_id res chain seq x y z
N MET A 1 -10.98 -17.37 -31.24
CA MET A 1 -11.36 -16.65 -30.01
C MET A 1 -10.11 -15.98 -29.45
N ALA A 2 -9.93 -14.68 -29.67
CA ALA A 2 -8.78 -13.95 -29.12
C ALA A 2 -9.17 -13.44 -27.73
N PHE A 3 -8.51 -13.92 -26.68
CA PHE A 3 -8.64 -13.33 -25.35
C PHE A 3 -7.97 -11.95 -25.40
N LYS A 4 -8.77 -10.90 -25.65
CA LYS A 4 -8.32 -9.52 -25.38
C LYS A 4 -8.17 -9.42 -23.87
N THR A 5 -6.99 -9.70 -23.35
CA THR A 5 -6.64 -9.42 -21.96
C THR A 5 -6.88 -7.93 -21.76
N LYS A 6 -7.95 -7.55 -21.07
CA LYS A 6 -8.21 -6.14 -20.76
C LYS A 6 -6.98 -5.65 -19.98
N ALA A 7 -6.22 -4.76 -20.61
CA ALA A 7 -4.90 -4.36 -20.14
C ALA A 7 -4.97 -3.80 -18.71
N LEU A 8 -3.96 -4.13 -17.91
CA LEU A 8 -3.72 -3.49 -16.62
C LEU A 8 -3.56 -1.98 -16.86
N ARG A 9 -4.34 -1.16 -16.17
CA ARG A 9 -4.26 0.30 -16.27
C ARG A 9 -3.67 0.86 -14.99
N TYR A 10 -2.54 1.54 -15.09
CA TYR A 10 -1.99 2.32 -13.98
C TYR A 10 -2.93 3.47 -13.60
N LEU A 11 -3.14 3.69 -12.31
CA LEU A 11 -4.05 4.69 -11.76
C LEU A 11 -3.34 5.91 -11.17
N GLY A 12 -2.07 5.78 -10.82
CA GLY A 12 -1.30 6.80 -10.11
C GLY A 12 -0.58 6.23 -8.89
N GLY A 13 0.22 7.08 -8.26
CA GLY A 13 0.97 6.76 -7.06
C GLY A 13 0.44 7.53 -5.84
N LEU A 14 0.61 6.96 -4.66
CA LEU A 14 0.32 7.57 -3.38
C LEU A 14 1.56 7.44 -2.50
N SER A 15 2.12 8.56 -2.07
CA SER A 15 3.21 8.59 -1.11
C SER A 15 2.88 9.55 0.03
N GLY A 16 3.44 9.27 1.20
CA GLY A 16 3.17 10.08 2.37
C GLY A 16 3.48 9.40 3.69
N ARG A 17 2.80 9.89 4.73
CA ARG A 17 2.89 9.39 6.11
C ARG A 17 1.56 8.81 6.53
N GLY A 18 1.64 7.86 7.46
CA GLY A 18 0.48 7.22 8.04
C GLY A 18 0.84 6.43 9.28
N ASP A 19 -0.12 5.66 9.76
CA ASP A 19 0.02 4.76 10.88
C ASP A 19 -0.30 3.32 10.43
N ILE A 20 0.52 2.36 10.86
CA ILE A 20 0.14 0.96 10.86
C ILE A 20 -0.86 0.74 11.99
N VAL A 21 -2.01 0.17 11.64
CA VAL A 21 -3.13 -0.08 12.53
C VAL A 21 -3.43 -1.58 12.53
N GLN A 22 -3.86 -2.11 13.67
CA GLN A 22 -4.42 -3.45 13.77
C GLN A 22 -5.67 -3.39 14.65
N ASN A 23 -6.81 -3.85 14.12
CA ASN A 23 -8.10 -3.81 14.83
C ASN A 23 -8.44 -2.41 15.39
N GLY A 24 -8.19 -1.36 14.61
CA GLY A 24 -8.42 0.05 15.01
C GLY A 24 -7.39 0.63 15.99
N LYS A 25 -6.42 -0.15 16.48
CA LYS A 25 -5.34 0.33 17.34
C LYS A 25 -4.11 0.71 16.52
N LYS A 26 -3.65 1.95 16.67
CA LYS A 26 -2.38 2.41 16.10
C LYS A 26 -1.20 1.67 16.74
N LEU A 27 -0.37 1.05 15.92
CA LEU A 27 0.81 0.29 16.33
C LEU A 27 2.09 1.10 16.12
N ALA A 28 2.26 1.73 14.96
CA ALA A 28 3.46 2.48 14.64
C ALA A 28 3.26 3.51 13.52
N PRO A 29 3.94 4.66 13.57
CA PRO A 29 4.02 5.55 12.42
C PRO A 29 4.87 4.92 11.30
N THR A 30 4.53 5.24 10.06
CA THR A 30 5.22 4.78 8.85
C THR A 30 5.22 5.86 7.78
N THR A 31 6.19 5.79 6.86
CA THR A 31 6.03 6.41 5.54
C THR A 31 5.71 5.34 4.51
N PHE A 32 5.11 5.72 3.39
CA PHE A 32 4.75 4.79 2.33
C PHE A 32 4.97 5.40 0.95
N ASP A 33 5.16 4.52 -0.03
CA ASP A 33 5.15 4.81 -1.46
C ASP A 33 4.43 3.66 -2.17
N LEU A 34 3.31 3.96 -2.82
CA LEU A 34 2.34 2.99 -3.30
C LEU A 34 1.96 3.29 -4.74
N ASP A 35 1.75 2.25 -5.54
CA ASP A 35 1.26 2.31 -6.90
C ASP A 35 -0.10 1.64 -7.03
N GLY A 36 -1.00 2.29 -7.77
CA GLY A 36 -2.37 1.83 -7.99
C GLY A 36 -2.56 1.29 -9.40
N TYR A 37 -3.29 0.20 -9.49
CA TYR A 37 -3.60 -0.45 -10.76
C TYR A 37 -5.06 -0.86 -10.83
N TYR A 38 -5.65 -0.76 -12.02
CA TYR A 38 -6.98 -1.27 -12.31
C TYR A 38 -6.91 -2.40 -13.33
N ARG A 39 -7.53 -3.53 -12.99
CA ARG A 39 -7.74 -4.65 -13.90
C ARG A 39 -9.23 -5.00 -13.90
N ALA A 40 -9.90 -4.94 -15.04
CA ALA A 40 -11.36 -5.09 -15.08
C ALA A 40 -11.91 -6.41 -14.53
N ALA A 41 -11.12 -7.48 -14.51
CA ALA A 41 -11.52 -8.76 -13.91
C ALA A 41 -11.31 -8.82 -12.38
N ALA A 42 -10.47 -7.95 -11.82
CA ALA A 42 -10.03 -8.00 -10.42
C ALA A 42 -10.31 -6.70 -9.63
N GLY A 43 -10.77 -5.63 -10.31
CA GLY A 43 -10.98 -4.32 -9.70
C GLY A 43 -9.69 -3.52 -9.56
N VAL A 44 -9.63 -2.71 -8.49
CA VAL A 44 -8.45 -1.92 -8.12
C VAL A 44 -7.57 -2.75 -7.19
N SER A 45 -6.28 -2.76 -7.47
CA SER A 45 -5.23 -3.33 -6.64
C SER A 45 -4.12 -2.31 -6.48
N GLY A 46 -3.35 -2.40 -5.40
CA GLY A 46 -2.12 -1.62 -5.28
C GLY A 46 -1.00 -2.42 -4.67
N CYS A 47 0.21 -1.94 -4.82
CA CYS A 47 1.40 -2.48 -4.18
C CYS A 47 2.39 -1.36 -3.94
N GLY A 48 3.37 -1.58 -3.08
CA GLY A 48 4.43 -0.61 -2.87
C GLY A 48 5.27 -0.94 -1.66
N GLU A 49 5.81 0.09 -1.03
CA GLU A 49 6.71 -0.02 0.11
C GLU A 49 6.20 0.77 1.30
N ILE A 50 6.46 0.23 2.49
CA ILE A 50 6.35 0.96 3.75
C ILE A 50 7.71 1.04 4.42
N ARG A 51 7.94 2.14 5.14
CA ARG A 51 9.17 2.37 5.90
C ARG A 51 8.88 2.68 7.36
N LEU A 52 9.46 1.86 8.22
CA LEU A 52 9.34 1.96 9.67
C LEU A 52 10.65 1.53 10.34
N ALA A 53 10.78 1.81 11.63
CA ALA A 53 11.95 1.39 12.41
C ALA A 53 12.13 -0.14 12.31
N SER A 54 13.36 -0.62 12.11
CA SER A 54 13.62 -2.04 11.84
C SER A 54 13.07 -2.97 12.91
N GLU A 55 13.16 -2.59 14.20
CA GLU A 55 12.61 -3.39 15.30
C GLU A 55 11.09 -3.51 15.23
N MET A 56 10.43 -2.41 14.88
CA MET A 56 8.99 -2.38 14.68
C MET A 56 8.60 -3.22 13.46
N LEU A 57 9.34 -3.10 12.36
CA LEU A 57 9.06 -3.84 11.14
C LEU A 57 9.19 -5.34 11.38
N ARG A 58 10.24 -5.79 12.08
CA ARG A 58 10.38 -7.18 12.50
C ARG A 58 9.23 -7.66 13.38
N SER A 59 8.73 -6.80 14.27
CA SER A 59 7.62 -7.17 15.16
C SER A 59 6.28 -7.34 14.43
N LEU A 60 6.11 -6.66 13.29
CA LEU A 60 4.89 -6.62 12.48
C LEU A 60 4.95 -7.62 11.31
N PHE A 61 6.14 -7.92 10.80
CA PHE A 61 6.33 -8.79 9.64
C PHE A 61 5.67 -10.16 9.84
N GLY A 62 4.95 -10.62 8.82
CA GLY A 62 4.22 -11.89 8.84
C GLY A 62 2.89 -11.87 9.61
N ARG A 63 2.51 -10.76 10.26
CA ARG A 63 1.16 -10.61 10.83
C ARG A 63 0.13 -10.43 9.72
N SER A 64 -1.03 -11.04 9.91
CA SER A 64 -2.25 -10.73 9.14
C SER A 64 -3.01 -9.56 9.79
N ASP A 65 -3.97 -9.01 9.06
CA ASP A 65 -4.93 -8.02 9.58
C ASP A 65 -4.30 -6.68 9.96
N LEU A 66 -3.20 -6.34 9.28
CA LEU A 66 -2.61 -5.02 9.35
C LEU A 66 -3.28 -4.10 8.34
N GLN A 67 -3.42 -2.84 8.74
CA GLN A 67 -3.96 -1.77 7.92
C GLN A 67 -3.01 -0.59 7.90
N LEU A 68 -2.95 0.10 6.77
CA LEU A 68 -2.32 1.41 6.65
C LEU A 68 -3.40 2.48 6.73
N LEU A 69 -3.35 3.31 7.77
CA LEU A 69 -4.15 4.53 7.88
C LEU A 69 -3.32 5.72 7.41
N THR A 70 -3.69 6.34 6.30
CA THR A 70 -3.01 7.54 5.80
C THR A 70 -3.38 8.77 6.62
N GLU A 71 -2.54 9.80 6.60
CA GLU A 71 -2.88 11.10 7.22
C GLU A 71 -4.15 11.73 6.62
N GLN A 72 -4.50 11.38 5.38
CA GLN A 72 -5.73 11.81 4.71
C GLN A 72 -6.97 11.01 5.16
N GLY A 73 -6.81 10.03 6.06
CA GLY A 73 -7.88 9.22 6.62
C GLY A 73 -8.27 8.01 5.77
N GLN A 74 -7.50 7.68 4.74
CA GLN A 74 -7.73 6.47 3.92
C GLN A 74 -7.20 5.25 4.67
N VAL A 75 -7.90 4.12 4.56
CA VAL A 75 -7.52 2.87 5.19
C VAL A 75 -7.34 1.81 4.12
N PHE A 76 -6.18 1.17 4.10
CA PHE A 76 -5.87 0.07 3.19
C PHE A 76 -5.51 -1.18 3.97
N ASP A 77 -6.08 -2.33 3.61
CA ASP A 77 -5.63 -3.61 4.14
C ASP A 77 -4.29 -3.97 3.48
N ILE A 78 -3.27 -4.22 4.29
CA ILE A 78 -1.93 -4.48 3.79
C ILE A 78 -1.51 -5.92 4.05
N LYS A 79 -0.75 -6.48 3.12
CA LYS A 79 -0.09 -7.77 3.27
C LYS A 79 1.35 -7.65 2.82
N PHE A 80 2.29 -8.20 3.58
CA PHE A 80 3.68 -8.29 3.14
C PHE A 80 3.79 -9.18 1.90
N SER A 81 4.35 -8.63 0.83
CA SER A 81 4.58 -9.36 -0.42
C SER A 81 5.73 -10.35 -0.28
N ASP A 82 6.74 -9.99 0.51
CA ASP A 82 7.91 -10.82 0.76
C ASP A 82 7.64 -11.89 1.84
N HIS A 83 8.28 -13.05 1.67
CA HIS A 83 8.28 -14.13 2.67
C HIS A 83 9.44 -14.02 3.67
N THR A 84 10.44 -13.21 3.38
CA THR A 84 11.64 -13.05 4.20
C THR A 84 11.96 -11.57 4.37
N LEU A 85 12.26 -11.16 5.60
CA LEU A 85 12.68 -9.80 5.91
C LEU A 85 14.13 -9.82 6.44
N PRO A 86 15.07 -9.10 5.81
CA PRO A 86 16.42 -8.92 6.36
C PRO A 86 16.35 -8.28 7.76
N ALA A 87 17.20 -8.77 8.69
CA ALA A 87 17.13 -8.34 10.09
C ALA A 87 17.28 -6.83 10.29
N SER A 88 18.05 -6.15 9.44
CA SER A 88 18.27 -4.70 9.49
C SER A 88 17.36 -3.90 8.55
N SER A 89 16.38 -4.53 7.89
CA SER A 89 15.53 -3.82 6.94
C SER A 89 14.62 -2.82 7.67
N CYS A 90 14.55 -1.62 7.13
CA CYS A 90 13.56 -0.60 7.50
C CYS A 90 12.47 -0.45 6.42
N VAL A 91 12.51 -1.29 5.39
CA VAL A 91 11.62 -1.24 4.22
C VAL A 91 10.98 -2.62 4.05
N ALA A 92 9.69 -2.65 3.74
CA ALA A 92 9.02 -3.87 3.32
C ALA A 92 8.08 -3.60 2.15
N HIS A 93 8.06 -4.55 1.22
CA HIS A 93 7.09 -4.55 0.13
C HIS A 93 5.74 -5.05 0.63
N ILE A 94 4.69 -4.35 0.24
CA ILE A 94 3.31 -4.66 0.59
C ILE A 94 2.41 -4.69 -0.64
N ASP A 95 1.45 -5.60 -0.60
CA ASP A 95 0.29 -5.60 -1.47
C ASP A 95 -0.87 -4.95 -0.71
N LEU A 96 -1.66 -4.15 -1.41
CA LEU A 96 -2.86 -3.52 -0.91
C LEU A 96 -4.08 -4.33 -1.34
N SER A 97 -5.01 -4.50 -0.42
CA SER A 97 -6.32 -5.09 -0.64
C SER A 97 -7.41 -4.27 0.07
N GLY A 98 -8.67 -4.54 -0.26
CA GLY A 98 -9.82 -3.81 0.28
C GLY A 98 -10.62 -3.06 -0.78
N ASN A 99 -11.61 -2.28 -0.34
CA ASN A 99 -12.50 -1.53 -1.22
C ASN A 99 -11.85 -0.20 -1.65
N MET A 100 -10.99 -0.27 -2.66
CA MET A 100 -10.27 0.89 -3.21
C MET A 100 -11.03 1.52 -4.39
N ASP A 101 -11.20 2.85 -4.38
CA ASP A 101 -11.78 3.57 -5.50
C ASP A 101 -10.66 4.01 -6.47
N PRO A 102 -10.81 3.84 -7.80
CA PRO A 102 -9.87 4.40 -8.76
C PRO A 102 -9.58 5.90 -8.60
N ALA A 103 -10.50 6.68 -8.03
CA ALA A 103 -10.34 8.10 -7.77
C ALA A 103 -9.35 8.41 -6.63
N ASP A 104 -9.11 7.47 -5.71
CA ASP A 104 -8.17 7.63 -4.60
C ASP A 104 -6.73 7.88 -5.10
N TRP A 105 -6.38 7.23 -6.21
CA TRP A 105 -5.05 7.26 -6.81
C TRP A 105 -4.78 8.48 -7.69
N ARG A 106 -5.84 9.20 -8.10
CA ARG A 106 -5.72 10.38 -8.97
C ARG A 106 -5.44 11.66 -8.18
N ARG A 107 -5.46 11.63 -6.84
CA ARG A 107 -5.18 12.81 -6.02
C ARG A 107 -3.68 13.08 -5.81
N GLY A 108 -2.81 12.32 -6.48
CA GLY A 108 -1.36 12.50 -6.46
C GLY A 108 -0.82 13.65 -7.33
N ASP A 109 -1.66 14.50 -7.92
CA ASP A 109 -1.21 15.73 -8.61
C ASP A 109 -1.17 16.91 -7.63
N ALA A 110 -0.09 16.99 -6.86
CA ALA A 110 0.42 18.26 -6.34
C ALA A 110 1.92 18.15 -6.01
N ALA A 111 2.72 17.69 -6.96
CA ALA A 111 4.12 18.05 -7.03
C ALA A 111 4.49 18.31 -8.50
N ASP A 112 4.70 19.60 -8.77
CA ASP A 112 5.31 20.18 -9.96
C ASP A 112 4.42 20.43 -11.19
N ASN A 113 3.90 21.65 -11.27
CA ASN A 113 3.90 22.36 -12.54
C ASN A 113 4.28 23.84 -12.31
N SER A 114 5.51 24.15 -12.73
CA SER A 114 6.06 25.48 -13.08
C SER A 114 6.59 26.38 -11.95
#